data_AF-A0A934K642-F1
#
_entry.id   AF-A0A934K642-F1
#
_cell.length_a   1.000
_cell.length_b   1.000
_cell.length_c   1.000
_cell.angle_alpha   90.00
_cell.angle_beta   90.00
_cell.angle_gamma   90.00
#
_symmetry.space_group_name_H-M   'P 1'
#
loop_
_entity.id
_entity.type
_entity.pdbx_description
1 polymer ?
#
loop_
_entity_poly.entity_id
_entity_poly.type
_entity_poly.pdbx_seq_one_letter_code
_entity_poly.pdbx_strand_id
1 'polypeptide(L)'
;MAAAVWAVGKYALLFVGKFGALKTLITLLISFWFYALFFGPWFAAGLVVMILVHEMGHVIEIRRQGMQASAPLFIPFFGAAIFQRQHPTDALKQAQIGIAGPIAGTIGATAAFVLYGSTHNPVLLLWAYVGFFINLFNLIPVGMLDGGWILAVVSKWFQLFGLAVLIGAVFFIGFSPIVLIVALLGIPAVIERFRNDQLPYYRSVPVPARLAMGGAWLALTAYLGYAALQSHTILNTFLR
;
A
#
# COMPACT_ATOMS: atom_id res chain seq x y z
N MET A 1 -31.99 -24.38 -17.74
CA MET A 1 -30.65 -23.80 -18.02
C MET A 1 -30.28 -22.65 -17.07
N ALA A 2 -31.11 -21.61 -16.90
CA ALA A 2 -30.83 -20.50 -15.97
C ALA A 2 -30.62 -20.93 -14.49
N ALA A 3 -31.38 -21.91 -14.00
CA ALA A 3 -31.21 -22.44 -12.64
C ALA A 3 -29.91 -23.25 -12.44
N ALA A 4 -29.42 -23.90 -13.49
CA ALA A 4 -28.15 -24.63 -13.47
C ALA A 4 -26.96 -23.66 -13.53
N VAL A 5 -27.06 -22.59 -14.32
CA VAL A 5 -26.09 -21.48 -14.34
C VAL A 5 -26.06 -20.74 -12.99
N TRP A 6 -27.23 -20.54 -12.37
CA TRP A 6 -27.33 -19.94 -11.04
C TRP A 6 -26.77 -20.86 -9.95
N ALA A 7 -27.01 -22.17 -10.02
CA ALA A 7 -26.42 -23.14 -9.10
C ALA A 7 -24.90 -23.22 -9.26
N VAL A 8 -24.39 -23.33 -10.49
CA VAL A 8 -22.94 -23.33 -10.77
C VAL A 8 -22.31 -22.00 -10.35
N GLY A 9 -22.95 -20.86 -10.60
CA GLY A 9 -22.52 -19.55 -10.12
C GLY A 9 -22.48 -19.46 -8.59
N LYS A 10 -23.53 -19.94 -7.91
CA LYS A 10 -23.62 -19.97 -6.44
C LYS A 10 -22.59 -20.91 -5.81
N TYR A 11 -22.37 -22.10 -6.37
CA TYR A 11 -21.39 -23.06 -5.89
C TYR A 11 -19.96 -22.65 -6.24
N ALA A 12 -19.72 -22.00 -7.38
CA ALA A 12 -18.43 -21.38 -7.71
C ALA A 12 -18.11 -20.24 -6.74
N LEU A 13 -19.07 -19.35 -6.43
CA LEU A 13 -18.93 -18.31 -5.41
C LEU A 13 -18.68 -18.87 -3.99
N LEU A 14 -19.29 -20.01 -3.66
CA LEU A 14 -19.03 -20.72 -2.40
C LEU A 14 -17.68 -21.45 -2.39
N PHE A 15 -17.22 -21.99 -3.53
CA PHE A 15 -15.91 -22.64 -3.68
C PHE A 15 -14.75 -21.65 -3.66
N VAL A 16 -14.97 -20.43 -4.16
CA VAL A 16 -14.07 -19.29 -4.02
C VAL A 16 -13.75 -19.04 -2.54
N GLY A 17 -14.68 -19.36 -1.61
CA GLY A 17 -14.50 -19.35 -0.16
C GLY A 17 -13.29 -20.11 0.40
N LYS A 18 -12.93 -21.26 -0.18
CA LYS A 18 -11.98 -22.23 0.41
C LYS A 18 -10.53 -22.07 -0.04
N PHE A 19 -10.27 -21.35 -1.13
CA PHE A 19 -8.91 -21.17 -1.67
C PHE A 19 -8.58 -19.67 -1.75
N GLY A 20 -7.86 -19.15 -0.75
CA GLY A 20 -7.48 -17.73 -0.69
C GLY A 20 -6.78 -17.25 -1.97
N ALA A 21 -5.97 -18.10 -2.62
CA ALA A 21 -5.30 -17.79 -3.87
C ALA A 21 -6.27 -17.57 -5.06
N LEU A 22 -7.38 -18.30 -5.11
CA LEU A 22 -8.38 -18.13 -6.17
C LEU A 22 -9.14 -16.80 -6.00
N LYS A 23 -9.45 -16.41 -4.76
CA LYS A 23 -10.01 -15.07 -4.46
C LYS A 23 -9.06 -13.96 -4.92
N THR A 24 -7.79 -14.05 -4.55
CA THR A 24 -6.76 -13.11 -4.99
C THR A 24 -6.71 -13.03 -6.50
N LEU A 25 -6.63 -14.16 -7.19
CA LEU A 25 -6.58 -14.20 -8.66
C LEU A 25 -7.81 -13.54 -9.30
N ILE A 26 -9.02 -13.87 -8.83
CA ILE A 26 -10.26 -13.29 -9.38
C ILE A 26 -10.28 -11.77 -9.16
N THR A 27 -10.00 -11.32 -7.94
CA THR A 27 -10.01 -9.88 -7.62
C THR A 27 -8.91 -9.10 -8.36
N LEU A 28 -7.75 -9.72 -8.57
CA LEU A 28 -6.67 -9.20 -9.37
C LEU A 28 -7.09 -9.03 -10.83
N LEU A 29 -7.69 -10.06 -11.44
CA LEU A 29 -8.15 -10.01 -12.83
C LEU A 29 -9.24 -8.96 -13.04
N ILE A 30 -10.19 -8.84 -12.10
CA ILE A 30 -11.22 -7.80 -12.14
C ILE A 30 -10.58 -6.40 -12.04
N SER A 31 -9.68 -6.20 -11.09
CA SER A 31 -8.98 -4.92 -10.92
C SER A 31 -8.16 -4.57 -12.17
N PHE A 32 -7.41 -5.54 -12.71
CA PHE A 32 -6.67 -5.38 -13.95
C PHE A 32 -7.58 -4.96 -15.10
N TRP A 33 -8.71 -5.64 -15.29
CA TRP A 33 -9.66 -5.33 -16.36
C TRP A 33 -10.19 -3.91 -16.26
N PHE A 34 -10.64 -3.48 -15.07
CA PHE A 34 -11.08 -2.09 -14.87
C PHE A 34 -9.95 -1.08 -15.13
N TYR A 35 -8.77 -1.26 -14.55
CA TYR A 35 -7.65 -0.35 -14.78
C TYR A 35 -7.22 -0.31 -16.26
N ALA A 36 -7.28 -1.45 -16.95
CA ALA A 36 -6.91 -1.53 -18.36
C ALA A 36 -7.88 -0.75 -19.25
N LEU A 37 -9.18 -0.74 -18.91
CA LEU A 37 -10.19 0.04 -19.63
C LEU A 37 -9.98 1.55 -19.51
N PHE A 38 -9.60 2.04 -18.33
CA PHE A 38 -9.47 3.49 -18.08
C PHE A 38 -8.07 4.05 -18.38
N PHE A 39 -7.02 3.26 -18.13
CA PHE A 39 -5.62 3.74 -18.16
C PHE A 39 -4.72 2.94 -19.11
N GLY A 40 -5.27 1.91 -19.77
CA GLY A 40 -4.54 1.04 -20.68
C GLY A 40 -3.90 -0.19 -19.98
N PRO A 41 -3.65 -1.27 -20.75
CA PRO A 41 -3.24 -2.56 -20.20
C PRO A 41 -1.84 -2.52 -19.55
N TRP A 42 -0.92 -1.71 -20.09
CA TRP A 42 0.42 -1.59 -19.54
C TRP A 42 0.45 -0.87 -18.19
N PHE A 43 -0.37 0.16 -18.02
CA PHE A 43 -0.55 0.81 -16.72
C PHE A 43 -1.16 -0.16 -15.71
N ALA A 44 -2.24 -0.85 -16.10
CA ALA A 44 -2.93 -1.82 -15.24
C ALA A 44 -1.99 -2.95 -14.79
N ALA A 45 -1.16 -3.47 -15.69
CA ALA A 45 -0.16 -4.48 -15.37
C ALA A 45 0.85 -3.96 -14.35
N GLY A 46 1.40 -2.76 -14.58
CA GLY A 46 2.36 -2.14 -13.66
C GLY A 46 1.77 -1.91 -12.28
N LEU A 47 0.55 -1.36 -12.22
CA LEU A 47 -0.18 -1.13 -10.97
C LEU A 47 -0.39 -2.43 -10.18
N VAL A 48 -0.92 -3.46 -10.84
CA VAL A 48 -1.18 -4.76 -10.19
C VAL A 48 0.10 -5.43 -9.72
N VAL A 49 1.15 -5.46 -10.55
CA VAL A 49 2.43 -6.07 -10.20
C VAL A 49 3.07 -5.34 -9.02
N MET A 50 3.09 -3.99 -9.04
CA MET A 50 3.71 -3.21 -7.98
C MET A 50 2.95 -3.33 -6.65
N ILE A 51 1.61 -3.34 -6.69
CA ILE A 51 0.81 -3.63 -5.50
C ILE A 51 1.10 -5.04 -5.00
N LEU A 52 1.14 -6.05 -5.88
CA LEU A 52 1.41 -7.42 -5.46
C LEU A 52 2.78 -7.55 -4.76
N VAL A 53 3.83 -6.95 -5.34
CA VAL A 53 5.17 -6.96 -4.74
C VAL A 53 5.17 -6.28 -3.37
N HIS A 54 4.49 -5.14 -3.25
CA HIS A 54 4.32 -4.42 -1.99
C HIS A 54 3.60 -5.28 -0.94
N GLU A 55 2.42 -5.82 -1.27
CA GLU A 55 1.65 -6.68 -0.37
C GLU A 55 2.43 -7.92 0.07
N MET A 56 3.22 -8.49 -0.83
CA MET A 56 4.08 -9.62 -0.48
C MET A 56 5.15 -9.27 0.57
N GLY A 57 5.62 -8.03 0.62
CA GLY A 57 6.48 -7.53 1.70
C GLY A 57 5.80 -7.66 3.07
N HIS A 58 4.54 -7.23 3.19
CA HIS A 58 3.77 -7.41 4.43
C HIS A 58 3.56 -8.89 4.75
N VAL A 59 3.18 -9.72 3.77
CA VAL A 59 2.98 -11.17 3.99
C VAL A 59 4.24 -11.83 4.53
N ILE A 60 5.40 -11.54 3.94
CA ILE A 60 6.69 -12.09 4.37
C ILE A 60 6.96 -11.70 5.82
N GLU A 61 6.77 -10.43 6.18
CA GLU A 61 7.04 -9.96 7.54
C GLU A 61 6.06 -10.53 8.58
N ILE A 62 4.77 -10.58 8.25
CA ILE A 62 3.74 -11.19 9.11
C ILE A 62 4.11 -12.66 9.40
N ARG A 63 4.51 -13.41 8.37
CA ARG A 63 4.94 -14.81 8.52
C ARG A 63 6.25 -14.95 9.28
N ARG A 64 7.21 -14.03 9.07
CA ARG A 64 8.48 -13.98 9.81
C ARG A 64 8.24 -13.80 11.31
N GLN A 65 7.21 -13.05 11.68
CA GLN A 65 6.77 -12.86 13.06
C GLN A 65 5.90 -14.01 13.61
N GLY A 66 5.70 -15.09 12.84
CA GLY A 66 4.92 -16.27 13.26
C GLY A 66 3.39 -16.12 13.15
N MET A 67 2.91 -15.02 12.56
CA MET A 67 1.48 -14.76 12.41
C MET A 67 0.95 -15.29 11.05
N GLN A 68 -0.36 -15.56 11.00
CA GLN A 68 -1.02 -15.98 9.77
C GLN A 68 -1.46 -14.77 8.93
N ALA A 69 -0.82 -14.59 7.77
CA ALA A 69 -1.24 -13.62 6.75
C ALA A 69 -2.33 -14.21 5.84
N SER A 70 -3.36 -13.42 5.51
CA SER A 70 -4.27 -13.77 4.41
C SER A 70 -3.56 -13.60 3.06
N ALA A 71 -4.14 -14.17 2.00
CA ALA A 71 -3.76 -13.78 0.65
C ALA A 71 -4.21 -12.32 0.39
N PRO A 72 -3.47 -11.54 -0.41
CA PRO A 72 -3.86 -10.17 -0.78
C PRO A 72 -5.20 -10.17 -1.51
N LEU A 73 -6.12 -9.28 -1.14
CA LEU A 73 -7.38 -9.08 -1.84
C LEU A 73 -7.32 -7.75 -2.59
N PHE A 74 -7.42 -7.78 -3.91
CA PHE A 74 -7.41 -6.55 -4.71
C PHE A 74 -8.81 -5.92 -4.70
N ILE A 75 -8.88 -4.63 -4.40
CA ILE A 75 -10.10 -3.85 -4.42
C ILE A 75 -9.97 -2.84 -5.56
N PRO A 76 -10.77 -2.97 -6.64
CA PRO A 76 -10.73 -2.02 -7.74
C PRO A 76 -10.84 -0.58 -7.25
N PHE A 77 -9.98 0.31 -7.76
CA PHE A 77 -9.87 1.73 -7.41
C PHE A 77 -9.37 2.06 -6.00
N PHE A 78 -9.25 1.08 -5.10
CA PHE A 78 -8.79 1.30 -3.71
C PHE A 78 -7.42 0.68 -3.41
N GLY A 79 -6.94 -0.27 -4.21
CA GLY A 79 -5.62 -0.90 -4.04
C GLY A 79 -5.73 -2.39 -3.72
N ALA A 80 -4.92 -2.89 -2.81
CA ALA A 80 -5.09 -4.22 -2.23
C ALA A 80 -5.17 -4.11 -0.70
N ALA A 81 -5.75 -5.14 -0.09
CA ALA A 81 -5.85 -5.26 1.36
C ALA A 81 -5.44 -6.66 1.76
N ILE A 82 -4.57 -6.75 2.78
CA ILE A 82 -4.32 -7.98 3.51
C ILE A 82 -5.07 -7.91 4.83
N PHE A 83 -5.84 -8.97 5.12
CA PHE A 83 -6.46 -9.13 6.42
C PHE A 83 -5.48 -9.88 7.34
N GLN A 84 -4.97 -9.17 8.34
CA GLN A 84 -4.18 -9.76 9.40
C GLN A 84 -5.12 -10.44 10.41
N ARG A 85 -4.96 -11.75 10.64
CA ARG A 85 -5.85 -12.52 11.52
C ARG A 85 -5.54 -12.37 13.02
N GLN A 86 -4.41 -11.76 13.37
CA GLN A 86 -3.94 -11.59 14.74
C GLN A 86 -3.32 -10.20 14.92
N HIS A 87 -3.71 -9.46 15.95
CA HIS A 87 -3.08 -8.18 16.26
C HIS A 87 -1.62 -8.40 16.72
N PRO A 88 -0.66 -7.56 16.25
CA PRO A 88 0.70 -7.60 16.76
C PRO A 88 0.76 -7.46 18.28
N THR A 89 1.80 -8.01 18.89
CA THR A 89 1.99 -7.98 20.35
C THR A 89 2.49 -6.65 20.88
N ASP A 90 3.18 -5.87 20.04
CA ASP A 90 3.61 -4.51 20.32
C ASP A 90 3.57 -3.64 19.05
N ALA A 91 3.65 -2.32 19.23
CA ALA A 91 3.63 -1.38 18.12
C ALA A 91 4.87 -1.51 17.21
N LEU A 92 6.00 -2.02 17.72
CA LEU A 92 7.22 -2.20 16.93
C LEU A 92 7.03 -3.26 15.85
N LYS A 93 6.45 -4.41 16.21
CA LYS A 93 6.11 -5.49 15.28
C LYS A 93 5.12 -5.02 14.22
N GLN A 94 4.14 -4.20 14.60
CA GLN A 94 3.22 -3.58 13.65
C GLN A 94 3.95 -2.64 12.69
N ALA A 95 4.87 -1.83 13.18
CA ALA A 95 5.64 -0.91 12.35
C ALA A 95 6.64 -1.63 11.43
N GLN A 96 7.20 -2.75 11.87
CA GLN A 96 8.01 -3.63 11.03
C GLN A 96 7.18 -4.23 9.89
N ILE A 97 5.95 -4.68 10.18
CA ILE A 97 5.00 -5.10 9.13
C ILE A 97 4.72 -3.93 8.19
N GLY A 98 4.40 -2.76 8.73
CA GLY A 98 4.10 -1.56 7.95
C GLY A 98 5.24 -1.15 7.01
N ILE A 99 6.51 -1.21 7.43
CA ILE A 99 7.63 -0.81 6.56
C ILE A 99 8.00 -1.89 5.53
N ALA A 100 7.66 -3.15 5.77
CA ALA A 100 8.06 -4.26 4.89
C ALA A 100 7.45 -4.14 3.48
N GLY A 101 6.20 -3.70 3.37
CA GLY A 101 5.54 -3.48 2.09
C GLY A 101 6.20 -2.38 1.26
N PRO A 102 6.35 -1.15 1.79
CA PRO A 102 7.09 -0.08 1.16
C PRO A 102 8.52 -0.46 0.75
N ILE A 103 9.25 -1.23 1.57
CA ILE A 103 10.59 -1.71 1.20
C ILE A 103 10.52 -2.65 -0.02
N ALA A 104 9.66 -3.66 0.01
CA ALA A 104 9.53 -4.61 -1.09
C ALA A 104 9.09 -3.92 -2.39
N GLY A 105 8.09 -3.03 -2.30
CA GLY A 105 7.61 -2.25 -3.43
C GLY A 105 8.67 -1.29 -3.97
N THR A 106 9.47 -0.67 -3.10
CA THR A 106 10.60 0.17 -3.51
C THR A 106 11.63 -0.65 -4.28
N ILE A 107 12.01 -1.83 -3.78
CA ILE A 107 12.95 -2.73 -4.48
C ILE A 107 12.42 -3.10 -5.87
N GLY A 108 11.13 -3.47 -5.97
CA GLY A 108 10.50 -3.80 -7.25
C GLY A 108 10.47 -2.63 -8.24
N ALA A 109 10.13 -1.43 -7.76
CA ALA A 109 10.09 -0.22 -8.57
C ALA A 109 11.49 0.20 -9.02
N THR A 110 12.49 0.14 -8.14
CA THR A 110 13.90 0.40 -8.47
C THR A 110 14.43 -0.60 -9.49
N ALA A 111 14.09 -1.89 -9.36
CA ALA A 111 14.47 -2.89 -10.35
C ALA A 111 13.89 -2.57 -11.73
N ALA A 112 12.61 -2.18 -11.82
CA ALA A 112 12.00 -1.73 -13.07
C ALA A 112 12.71 -0.48 -13.64
N PHE A 113 13.07 0.48 -12.79
CA PHE A 113 13.78 1.70 -13.20
C PHE A 113 15.19 1.40 -13.75
N VAL A 114 15.94 0.52 -13.08
CA VAL A 114 17.26 0.09 -13.52
C VAL A 114 17.18 -0.67 -14.85
N LEU A 115 16.20 -1.56 -14.99
CA LEU A 115 15.97 -2.29 -16.25
C LEU A 115 15.56 -1.36 -17.40
N TYR A 116 14.83 -0.28 -17.12
CA TYR A 116 14.58 0.77 -18.11
C TYR A 116 15.89 1.42 -18.58
N GLY A 117 16.83 1.67 -17.67
CA GLY A 117 18.12 2.28 -18.01
C GLY A 117 18.94 1.49 -19.05
N SER A 118 18.79 0.16 -19.10
CA SER A 118 19.49 -0.69 -20.09
C SER A 118 18.64 -1.02 -21.32
N THR A 119 17.32 -1.17 -21.16
CA THR A 119 16.43 -1.60 -22.26
C THR A 119 15.78 -0.44 -23.01
N HIS A 120 15.76 0.74 -22.40
CA HIS A 120 14.99 1.91 -22.85
C HIS A 120 13.50 1.65 -23.11
N ASN A 121 12.94 0.58 -22.52
CA ASN A 121 11.53 0.24 -22.69
C ASN A 121 10.64 1.16 -21.82
N PRO A 122 9.81 2.05 -22.41
CA PRO A 122 9.01 3.01 -21.66
C PRO A 122 7.97 2.36 -20.75
N VAL A 123 7.58 1.10 -20.99
CA VAL A 123 6.68 0.35 -20.10
C VAL A 123 7.33 0.12 -18.74
N LEU A 124 8.63 -0.19 -18.69
CA LEU A 124 9.35 -0.39 -17.43
C LEU A 124 9.50 0.92 -16.65
N LEU A 125 9.70 2.04 -17.36
CA LEU A 125 9.70 3.37 -16.74
C LEU A 125 8.33 3.70 -16.14
N LEU A 126 7.24 3.41 -16.85
CA LEU A 126 5.88 3.58 -16.34
C LEU A 126 5.65 2.74 -15.07
N TRP A 127 6.08 1.48 -15.08
CA TRP A 127 5.92 0.59 -13.91
C TRP A 127 6.75 1.05 -12.72
N ALA A 128 7.97 1.54 -12.96
CA ALA A 128 8.81 2.15 -11.94
C ALA A 128 8.13 3.38 -11.32
N TYR A 129 7.64 4.31 -12.15
CA TYR A 129 6.93 5.49 -11.67
C TYR A 129 5.71 5.13 -10.82
N VAL A 130 4.86 4.22 -11.32
CA VAL A 130 3.68 3.72 -10.60
C VAL A 130 4.08 3.09 -9.27
N GLY A 131 5.12 2.25 -9.26
CA GLY A 131 5.64 1.63 -8.05
C GLY A 131 6.14 2.67 -7.05
N PHE A 132 6.99 3.63 -7.46
CA PHE A 132 7.48 4.67 -6.56
C PHE A 132 6.34 5.51 -5.99
N PHE A 133 5.37 5.89 -6.83
CA PHE A 133 4.22 6.68 -6.40
C PHE A 133 3.35 5.96 -5.36
N ILE A 134 3.00 4.69 -5.59
CA ILE A 134 2.17 3.91 -4.65
C ILE A 134 2.86 3.75 -3.31
N ASN A 135 4.14 3.41 -3.31
CA ASN A 135 4.90 3.26 -2.08
C ASN A 135 5.01 4.60 -1.33
N LEU A 136 5.24 5.70 -2.05
CA LEU A 136 5.28 7.04 -1.45
C LEU A 136 3.93 7.44 -0.85
N PHE A 137 2.83 7.15 -1.55
CA PHE A 137 1.48 7.39 -1.07
C PHE A 137 1.19 6.59 0.21
N ASN A 138 1.58 5.30 0.25
CA ASN A 138 1.42 4.46 1.44
C ASN A 138 2.27 4.91 2.63
N LEU A 139 3.34 5.70 2.43
CA LEU A 139 4.13 6.27 3.53
C LEU A 139 3.49 7.49 4.20
N ILE A 140 2.37 8.02 3.70
CA ILE A 140 1.65 9.09 4.37
C ILE A 140 1.17 8.59 5.75
N PRO A 141 1.50 9.29 6.85
CA PRO A 141 1.24 8.79 8.19
C PRO A 141 -0.22 9.00 8.58
N VAL A 142 -1.14 8.17 8.11
CA VAL A 142 -2.56 8.30 8.45
C VAL A 142 -3.33 6.99 8.31
N GLY A 143 -4.12 6.68 9.33
CA GLY A 143 -5.13 5.62 9.30
C GLY A 143 -4.60 4.26 8.85
N MET A 144 -5.16 3.79 7.73
CA MET A 144 -4.91 2.48 7.13
C MET A 144 -3.65 2.41 6.26
N LEU A 145 -3.01 3.54 5.97
CA LEU A 145 -1.78 3.56 5.19
C LEU A 145 -0.60 3.10 6.06
N ASP A 146 0.42 2.51 5.42
CA ASP A 146 1.59 1.96 6.09
C ASP A 146 2.33 2.97 6.94
N GLY A 147 2.44 4.23 6.48
CA GLY A 147 3.03 5.32 7.23
C GLY A 147 2.38 5.51 8.60
N GLY A 148 1.07 5.25 8.70
CA GLY A 148 0.32 5.29 9.94
C GLY A 148 0.77 4.21 10.94
N TRP A 149 1.12 3.02 10.45
CA TRP A 149 1.66 1.92 11.24
C TRP A 149 3.16 2.10 11.57
N ILE A 150 3.95 2.61 10.61
CA ILE A 150 5.38 2.84 10.79
C ILE A 150 5.63 3.91 11.85
N LEU A 151 5.00 5.07 11.68
CA LEU A 151 5.19 6.22 12.57
C LEU A 151 4.35 6.15 13.86
N ALA A 152 3.46 5.16 13.98
CA ALA A 152 2.77 4.87 15.23
C ALA A 152 3.73 4.61 16.40
N VAL A 153 4.92 4.07 16.18
CA VAL A 153 5.88 3.87 17.29
C VAL A 153 6.61 5.16 17.66
N VAL A 154 6.70 6.09 16.71
CA VAL A 154 7.52 7.29 16.82
C VAL A 154 6.76 8.36 17.58
N SER A 155 5.58 8.76 17.09
CA SER A 155 4.75 9.76 17.75
C SER A 155 3.32 9.76 17.21
N LYS A 156 2.34 9.92 18.11
CA LYS A 156 0.92 10.11 17.74
C LYS A 156 0.68 11.34 16.86
N TRP A 157 1.53 12.35 16.98
CA TRP A 157 1.42 13.61 16.23
C TRP A 157 1.64 13.43 14.73
N PHE A 158 2.38 12.40 14.31
CA PHE A 158 2.53 12.09 12.89
C PHE A 158 1.21 11.72 12.24
N GLN A 159 0.30 11.06 12.97
CA GLN A 159 -1.02 10.73 12.42
C GLN A 159 -1.90 11.96 12.20
N LEU A 160 -1.82 12.94 13.11
CA LEU A 160 -2.48 14.23 12.94
C LEU A 160 -1.87 15.01 11.77
N PHE A 161 -0.54 15.02 11.67
CA PHE A 161 0.17 15.65 10.56
C PHE A 161 -0.22 15.05 9.21
N GLY A 162 -0.23 13.72 9.07
CA GLY A 162 -0.62 13.06 7.82
C GLY A 162 -2.07 13.37 7.43
N LEU A 163 -2.99 13.39 8.40
CA LEU A 163 -4.38 13.81 8.17
C LEU A 163 -4.46 15.26 7.70
N ALA A 164 -3.75 16.19 8.34
CA ALA A 164 -3.71 17.59 7.94
C ALA A 164 -3.16 17.77 6.51
N VAL A 165 -2.12 17.01 6.15
CA VAL A 165 -1.56 16.99 4.78
C VAL A 165 -2.60 16.51 3.77
N LEU A 166 -3.32 15.42 4.04
CA LEU A 166 -4.37 14.94 3.13
C LEU A 166 -5.52 15.93 2.97
N ILE A 167 -5.98 16.52 4.07
CA ILE A 167 -7.03 17.55 4.04
C ILE A 167 -6.55 18.75 3.21
N GLY A 168 -5.31 19.21 3.45
CA GLY A 168 -4.69 20.25 2.64
C GLY A 168 -4.64 19.89 1.15
N ALA A 169 -4.25 18.66 0.81
CA ALA A 169 -4.23 18.18 -0.57
C ALA A 169 -5.59 18.29 -1.27
N VAL A 170 -6.69 17.98 -0.58
CA VAL A 170 -8.05 18.13 -1.13
C VAL A 170 -8.36 19.59 -1.50
N PHE A 171 -7.94 20.54 -0.67
CA PHE A 171 -8.21 21.96 -0.90
C PHE A 171 -7.26 22.62 -1.91
N PHE A 172 -5.99 22.21 -1.96
CA PHE A 172 -4.96 22.89 -2.74
C PHE A 172 -4.57 22.20 -4.05
N ILE A 173 -4.68 20.87 -4.14
CA ILE A 173 -4.32 20.10 -5.34
C ILE A 173 -5.57 19.78 -6.18
N GLY A 174 -6.74 19.71 -5.52
CA GLY A 174 -8.03 19.48 -6.15
C GLY A 174 -8.76 18.27 -5.58
N PHE A 175 -10.02 18.13 -5.96
CA PHE A 175 -10.88 17.07 -5.46
C PHE A 175 -10.48 15.71 -6.05
N SER A 176 -9.92 14.84 -5.20
CA SER A 176 -9.76 13.42 -5.50
C SER A 176 -10.66 12.60 -4.56
N PRO A 177 -11.63 11.83 -5.08
CA PRO A 177 -12.48 10.98 -4.25
C PRO A 177 -11.68 10.04 -3.35
N ILE A 178 -10.54 9.51 -3.84
CA ILE A 178 -9.67 8.61 -3.09
C ILE A 178 -9.04 9.35 -1.91
N VAL A 179 -8.45 10.52 -2.14
CA VAL A 179 -7.83 11.32 -1.06
C VAL A 179 -8.85 11.72 0.00
N LEU A 180 -10.07 12.10 -0.42
CA LEU A 180 -11.15 12.39 0.51
C LEU A 180 -11.53 11.18 1.37
N ILE A 181 -11.71 10.01 0.75
CA ILE A 181 -12.04 8.78 1.49
C ILE A 181 -10.93 8.44 2.48
N VAL A 182 -9.67 8.50 2.07
CA VAL A 182 -8.53 8.23 2.97
C VAL A 182 -8.49 9.24 4.12
N ALA A 183 -8.73 10.52 3.85
CA ALA A 183 -8.80 11.55 4.90
C ALA A 183 -9.94 11.27 5.89
N LEU A 184 -11.15 10.96 5.40
CA LEU A 184 -12.30 10.64 6.24
C LEU A 184 -12.08 9.39 7.10
N LEU A 185 -11.50 8.33 6.51
CA LEU A 185 -11.16 7.11 7.24
C LEU A 185 -9.96 7.28 8.18
N GLY A 186 -9.15 8.32 7.97
CA GLY A 186 -8.07 8.72 8.87
C GLY A 186 -8.55 9.35 10.17
N ILE A 187 -9.70 10.02 10.18
CA ILE A 187 -10.22 10.75 11.36
C ILE A 187 -10.43 9.80 12.57
N PRO A 188 -11.17 8.68 12.45
CA PRO A 188 -11.35 7.76 13.57
C PRO A 188 -10.02 7.20 14.09
N ALA A 189 -9.07 6.91 13.20
CA ALA A 189 -7.76 6.37 13.57
C ALA A 189 -6.95 7.37 14.40
N VAL A 190 -6.96 8.67 14.02
CA VAL A 190 -6.33 9.73 14.81
C VAL A 190 -6.99 9.84 16.20
N ILE A 191 -8.32 9.85 16.25
CA ILE A 191 -9.06 9.94 17.52
C ILE A 191 -8.72 8.75 18.43
N GLU A 192 -8.80 7.53 17.90
CA GLU A 192 -8.48 6.30 18.62
C GLU A 192 -7.03 6.33 19.11
N ARG A 193 -6.10 6.81 18.27
CA ARG A 193 -4.70 6.89 18.64
C ARG A 193 -4.42 7.80 19.82
N PHE A 194 -5.11 8.95 19.89
CA PHE A 194 -4.98 9.86 21.03
C PHE A 194 -5.67 9.33 22.29
N ARG A 195 -6.78 8.60 22.15
CA ARG A 195 -7.47 7.95 23.28
C ARG A 195 -6.63 6.82 23.91
N ASN A 196 -5.91 6.09 23.08
CA ASN A 196 -5.18 4.87 23.47
C ASN A 196 -3.67 5.09 23.66
N ASP A 197 -3.20 6.33 23.77
CA ASP A 197 -1.76 6.65 23.76
C ASP A 197 -0.99 6.17 25.00
N GLN A 198 -1.70 5.90 26.10
CA GLN A 198 -1.13 5.38 27.35
C GLN A 198 -0.94 3.87 27.33
N LEU A 199 -1.50 3.15 26.34
CA LEU A 199 -1.45 1.69 26.33
C LEU A 199 -0.01 1.18 26.30
N PRO A 200 0.30 0.09 27.05
CA PRO A 200 1.62 -0.55 27.02
C PRO A 200 2.07 -0.89 25.59
N TYR A 201 1.12 -1.20 24.70
CA TYR A 201 1.35 -1.45 23.29
C TYR A 201 2.25 -0.42 22.59
N TYR A 202 2.06 0.88 22.88
CA TYR A 202 2.88 1.96 22.30
C TYR A 202 4.06 2.33 23.19
N ARG A 203 3.92 2.22 24.51
CA ARG A 203 4.92 2.69 25.47
C ARG A 203 6.07 1.71 25.70
N SER A 204 5.85 0.41 25.49
CA SER A 204 6.87 -0.62 25.67
C SER A 204 8.02 -0.55 24.67
N VAL A 205 7.85 0.18 23.56
CA VAL A 205 8.86 0.26 22.49
C VAL A 205 10.07 1.10 22.92
N PRO A 206 11.29 0.54 22.92
CA PRO A 206 12.52 1.26 23.27
C PRO A 206 12.81 2.45 22.35
N VAL A 207 13.41 3.52 22.88
CA VAL A 207 13.76 4.72 22.12
C VAL A 207 14.63 4.42 20.89
N PRO A 208 15.68 3.58 20.94
CA PRO A 208 16.48 3.26 19.76
C PRO A 208 15.65 2.66 18.62
N ALA A 209 14.66 1.80 18.95
CA ALA A 209 13.77 1.21 17.96
C ALA A 209 12.85 2.28 17.34
N ARG A 210 12.37 3.25 18.13
CA ARG A 210 11.59 4.37 17.59
C ARG A 210 12.39 5.23 16.62
N LEU A 211 13.62 5.56 16.99
CA LEU A 211 14.53 6.34 16.14
C LEU A 211 14.88 5.58 14.86
N ALA A 212 15.15 4.27 14.95
CA ALA A 212 15.41 3.43 13.79
C ALA A 212 14.22 3.41 12.82
N MET A 213 12.99 3.23 13.32
CA MET A 213 11.79 3.24 12.48
C MET A 213 11.53 4.62 11.85
N GLY A 214 11.68 5.70 12.62
CA GLY A 214 11.54 7.07 12.11
C GLY A 214 12.60 7.42 11.05
N GLY A 215 13.85 7.02 11.28
CA GLY A 215 14.95 7.20 10.33
C GLY A 215 14.76 6.39 9.05
N ALA A 216 14.32 5.12 9.17
CA ALA A 216 14.01 4.28 8.02
C ALA A 216 12.85 4.83 7.20
N TRP A 217 11.77 5.30 7.85
CA TRP A 217 10.66 5.97 7.18
C TRP A 217 11.12 7.23 6.43
N LEU A 218 11.94 8.07 7.06
CA LEU A 218 12.44 9.30 6.45
C LEU A 218 13.32 9.01 5.24
N ALA A 219 14.26 8.06 5.37
CA ALA A 219 15.15 7.66 4.28
C ALA A 219 14.35 7.10 3.09
N LEU A 220 13.36 6.24 3.37
CA LEU A 220 12.52 5.65 2.33
C LEU A 220 11.65 6.70 1.63
N THR A 221 11.07 7.62 2.40
CA THR A 221 10.26 8.75 1.87
C THR A 221 11.11 9.64 0.98
N ALA A 222 12.33 10.00 1.41
CA ALA A 222 13.24 10.83 0.61
C ALA A 222 13.65 10.14 -0.69
N TYR A 223 14.01 8.85 -0.62
CA TYR A 223 14.35 8.06 -1.81
C TYR A 223 13.19 7.97 -2.79
N LEU A 224 12.00 7.59 -2.30
CA LEU A 224 10.81 7.44 -3.13
C LEU A 224 10.36 8.77 -3.73
N GLY A 225 10.43 9.87 -2.97
CA GLY A 225 10.16 11.20 -3.48
C GLY A 225 11.08 11.59 -4.63
N TYR A 226 12.39 11.40 -4.46
CA TYR A 226 13.37 11.64 -5.52
C TYR A 226 13.11 10.74 -6.74
N ALA A 227 12.95 9.42 -6.54
CA ALA A 227 12.78 8.46 -7.61
C ALA A 227 11.46 8.66 -8.39
N ALA A 228 10.37 9.00 -7.69
CA ALA A 228 9.09 9.35 -8.31
C ALA A 228 9.22 10.61 -9.17
N LEU A 229 9.87 11.67 -8.68
CA LEU A 229 10.10 12.90 -9.43
C LEU A 229 10.97 12.67 -10.68
N GLN A 230 12.05 11.89 -10.55
CA GLN A 230 12.93 11.55 -11.67
C GLN A 230 12.20 10.75 -12.73
N SER A 231 11.55 9.65 -12.34
CA SER A 231 10.80 8.81 -13.28
C SER A 231 9.64 9.56 -13.95
N HIS A 232 8.93 10.42 -13.22
CA HIS A 232 7.89 11.28 -13.79
C HIS A 232 8.44 12.27 -14.82
N THR A 233 9.57 12.90 -14.52
CA THR A 233 10.22 13.87 -15.42
C THR A 233 10.61 13.20 -16.74
N ILE A 234 11.20 12.01 -16.68
CA ILE A 234 11.55 11.23 -17.88
C ILE A 234 10.29 10.78 -18.61
N LEU A 235 9.26 10.33 -17.90
CA LEU A 235 8.02 9.88 -18.54
C LEU A 235 7.34 11.01 -19.33
N ASN A 236 7.38 12.24 -18.80
CA ASN A 236 6.83 13.41 -19.48
C ASN A 236 7.53 13.75 -20.80
N THR A 237 8.75 13.29 -21.05
CA THR A 237 9.39 13.49 -22.37
C THR A 237 8.80 12.59 -23.46
N PHE A 238 8.05 11.55 -23.09
CA PHE A 238 7.34 10.68 -24.03
C PHE A 238 5.89 11.13 -24.30
N LEU A 239 5.36 12.03 -23.46
CA LEU A 239 3.98 12.53 -23.55
C LEU A 239 3.87 13.90 -24.24
N ARG A 240 5.01 14.49 -24.62
CA ARG A 240 5.12 15.71 -25.43
C ARG A 240 5.44 15.33 -26.87
#